data_AF-A0A0B8QE48-F1
#
_entry.id   AF-A0A0B8QE48-F1
#
_cell.length_a   1.000
_cell.length_b   1.000
_cell.length_c   1.000
_cell.angle_alpha   90.00
_cell.angle_beta   90.00
_cell.angle_gamma   90.00
#
_symmetry.space_group_name_H-M   'P 1'
#
loop_
_entity.id
_entity.type
_entity.pdbx_description
1 polymer ?
#
loop_
_entity_poly.entity_id
_entity_poly.type
_entity_poly.pdbx_seq_one_letter_code
_entity_poly.pdbx_strand_id
1 'polypeptide(L)'
;MADYNWFRPDDGTDIKSGKKDDDKSTQFEANGLDNRLHRLTPFSLDIKNMFLSPDNKDLLVVYSQKDNYVFADINTKTGEFNQMFTRPKNAVKDVQMSPSNDALVILGNGMIDKVTLANHKSDAKYFDVQAEFNFGKERDYIFNHVWRMTKNRFYDKALHGVDWDALGQSYSRYLPSIHTYPEFAEMLSEMVGELNASHTGANYFGAGRNREKVASLGVFYDDTYQGEGIKIDKLLPNGPADLPNSLISDGSIITAVNGKTIAKDKDIYPYLRNLEGKLTTLTVKALIRIKPTRFRCSQSTNIKRASFLTAIGTTRVNL
;
A
#
# COMPACT_ATOMS: atom_id res chain seq x y z
N MET A 1 -4.76 11.11 -10.03
CA MET A 1 -5.25 11.77 -11.26
C MET A 1 -5.43 10.69 -12.30
N ALA A 2 -6.64 10.46 -12.76
CA ALA A 2 -6.91 9.61 -13.90
C ALA A 2 -7.45 10.53 -15.01
N ASP A 3 -6.54 11.11 -15.79
CA ASP A 3 -6.92 11.70 -17.07
C ASP A 3 -7.19 10.55 -18.04
N TYR A 4 -8.47 10.24 -18.22
CA TYR A 4 -8.95 9.42 -19.32
C TYR A 4 -9.55 10.32 -20.40
N ASN A 5 -8.69 10.86 -21.26
CA ASN A 5 -9.03 11.17 -22.66
C ASN A 5 -7.77 11.61 -23.43
N TRP A 6 -7.12 10.67 -24.13
CA TRP A 6 -6.01 11.01 -25.03
C TRP A 6 -6.17 10.64 -26.50
N PHE A 7 -7.31 10.12 -26.95
CA PHE A 7 -7.55 9.93 -28.38
C PHE A 7 -9.05 10.05 -28.70
N ARG A 8 -9.47 11.22 -29.20
CA ARG A 8 -10.52 11.27 -30.23
C ARG A 8 -9.80 11.16 -31.58
N PRO A 9 -10.13 10.18 -32.43
CA PRO A 9 -9.68 10.21 -33.81
C PRO A 9 -10.29 11.46 -34.46
N ASP A 10 -9.47 12.21 -35.17
CA ASP A 10 -9.91 13.31 -36.02
C ASP A 10 -10.66 12.68 -37.20
N ASP A 11 -12.00 12.60 -37.11
CA ASP A 11 -12.86 11.90 -38.07
C ASP A 11 -13.38 12.80 -39.19
N GLY A 12 -12.72 13.94 -39.44
CA GLY A 12 -12.78 14.64 -40.73
C GLY A 12 -14.18 15.08 -41.20
N THR A 13 -15.20 15.10 -40.34
CA THR A 13 -16.51 15.63 -40.69
C THR A 13 -16.60 17.10 -40.31
N ASP A 14 -16.40 17.96 -41.32
CA ASP A 14 -16.61 19.40 -41.27
C ASP A 14 -17.98 19.78 -40.70
N ILE A 15 -18.01 20.25 -39.45
CA ILE A 15 -19.18 20.94 -38.88
C ILE A 15 -19.16 22.37 -39.40
N LYS A 16 -20.13 22.66 -40.28
CA LYS A 16 -20.40 23.99 -40.84
C LYS A 16 -20.43 25.08 -39.75
N SER A 17 -19.73 26.16 -40.05
CA SER A 17 -19.52 27.36 -39.25
C SER A 17 -20.82 27.96 -38.66
N GLY A 18 -21.03 27.75 -37.36
CA GLY A 18 -21.86 28.59 -36.51
C GLY A 18 -21.01 29.67 -35.84
N LYS A 19 -21.61 30.86 -35.64
CA LYS A 19 -21.05 32.10 -35.07
C LYS A 19 -19.75 31.96 -34.25
N LYS A 20 -18.73 32.76 -34.63
CA LYS A 20 -17.55 33.07 -33.81
C LYS A 20 -17.99 33.76 -32.52
N ASP A 21 -18.06 32.99 -31.44
CA ASP A 21 -17.90 33.55 -30.10
C ASP A 21 -16.40 33.86 -29.91
N ASP A 22 -16.11 35.02 -29.31
CA ASP A 22 -14.75 35.48 -29.05
C ASP A 22 -13.94 34.42 -28.28
N ASP A 23 -12.98 33.79 -28.96
CA ASP A 23 -12.02 32.86 -28.37
C ASP A 23 -11.07 33.63 -27.45
N LYS A 24 -11.48 33.84 -26.20
CA LYS A 24 -10.60 34.20 -25.10
C LYS A 24 -9.88 32.94 -24.64
N SER A 25 -8.96 32.44 -25.46
CA SER A 25 -8.05 31.38 -25.07
C SER A 25 -7.37 31.75 -23.74
N THR A 26 -7.42 30.86 -22.76
CA THR A 26 -6.78 31.07 -21.45
C THR A 26 -5.28 31.28 -21.67
N GLN A 27 -4.77 32.46 -21.33
CA GLN A 27 -3.34 32.77 -21.44
C GLN A 27 -2.59 32.00 -20.35
N PHE A 28 -1.75 31.05 -20.74
CA PHE A 28 -0.95 30.25 -19.82
C PHE A 28 0.41 30.90 -19.59
N GLU A 29 0.63 31.41 -18.38
CA GLU A 29 1.91 31.97 -17.97
C GLU A 29 2.78 30.89 -17.31
N ALA A 30 3.78 30.41 -18.05
CA ALA A 30 4.66 29.33 -17.58
C ALA A 30 5.78 29.81 -16.62
N ASN A 31 6.05 31.12 -16.59
CA ASN A 31 7.14 31.67 -15.80
C ASN A 31 6.81 31.61 -14.30
N GLY A 32 7.71 31.00 -13.51
CA GLY A 32 7.59 30.95 -12.05
C GLY A 32 6.49 30.03 -11.51
N LEU A 33 6.04 29.03 -12.28
CA LEU A 33 5.02 28.06 -11.84
C LEU A 33 5.39 27.34 -10.54
N ASP A 34 6.67 27.03 -10.36
CA ASP A 34 7.27 26.47 -9.16
C ASP A 34 7.04 27.35 -7.91
N ASN A 35 7.08 28.67 -8.10
CA ASN A 35 6.82 29.65 -7.03
C ASN A 35 5.32 29.87 -6.76
N ARG A 36 4.43 29.27 -7.56
CA ARG A 36 2.96 29.42 -7.49
C ARG A 36 2.27 28.14 -7.00
N LEU A 37 3.04 27.18 -6.49
CA LEU A 37 2.52 25.95 -5.87
C LEU A 37 1.81 26.28 -4.56
N HIS A 38 0.48 26.18 -4.56
CA HIS A 38 -0.34 26.35 -3.37
C HIS A 38 -0.92 25.01 -2.91
N ARG A 39 -0.75 24.69 -1.62
CA ARG A 39 -1.36 23.50 -1.01
C ARG A 39 -2.85 23.74 -0.79
N LEU A 40 -3.72 22.96 -1.45
CA LEU A 40 -5.18 23.07 -1.26
C LEU A 40 -5.67 22.37 0.01
N THR A 41 -5.06 21.25 0.39
CA THR A 41 -5.47 20.49 1.58
C THR A 41 -5.03 21.19 2.87
N PRO A 42 -5.88 21.35 3.89
CA PRO A 42 -5.51 22.03 5.14
C PRO A 42 -4.48 21.25 5.98
N PHE A 43 -4.38 19.94 5.80
CA PHE A 43 -3.42 19.05 6.45
C PHE A 43 -3.10 17.85 5.55
N SER A 44 -2.20 16.96 5.98
CA SER A 44 -1.73 15.86 5.14
C SER A 44 -2.79 14.76 5.08
N LEU A 45 -3.22 14.44 3.85
CA LEU A 45 -4.29 13.49 3.58
C LEU A 45 -3.74 12.29 2.81
N ASP A 46 -4.15 11.09 3.22
CA ASP A 46 -4.00 9.86 2.45
C ASP A 46 -5.17 9.76 1.46
N ILE A 47 -5.00 10.38 0.29
CA ILE A 47 -6.07 10.58 -0.70
C ILE A 47 -6.27 9.31 -1.54
N LYS A 48 -7.52 8.83 -1.57
CA LYS A 48 -7.99 7.75 -2.43
C LYS A 48 -8.44 8.26 -3.81
N ASN A 49 -9.29 9.28 -3.82
CA ASN A 49 -9.87 9.86 -5.04
C ASN A 49 -9.99 11.39 -4.93
N MET A 50 -10.03 12.06 -6.07
CA MET A 50 -10.15 13.51 -6.18
C MET A 50 -10.95 13.88 -7.43
N PHE A 51 -11.88 14.81 -7.32
CA PHE A 51 -12.72 15.30 -8.42
C PHE A 51 -12.80 16.82 -8.37
N LEU A 52 -12.44 17.47 -9.47
CA LEU A 52 -12.53 18.92 -9.60
C LEU A 52 -13.84 19.28 -10.32
N SER A 53 -14.56 20.28 -9.80
CA SER A 53 -15.77 20.79 -10.43
C SER A 53 -15.48 21.36 -11.82
N PRO A 54 -16.43 21.33 -12.78
CA PRO A 54 -16.22 21.87 -14.13
C PRO A 54 -15.84 23.35 -14.17
N ASP A 55 -16.20 24.13 -13.14
CA ASP A 55 -15.84 25.54 -13.00
C ASP A 55 -14.54 25.76 -12.20
N ASN A 56 -13.84 24.69 -11.84
CA ASN A 56 -12.58 24.64 -11.09
C ASN A 56 -12.64 25.28 -9.69
N LYS A 57 -13.83 25.46 -9.11
CA LYS A 57 -13.99 26.11 -7.80
C LYS A 57 -14.02 25.14 -6.63
N ASP A 58 -14.49 23.92 -6.83
CA ASP A 58 -14.68 22.97 -5.74
C ASP A 58 -13.93 21.68 -6.05
N LEU A 59 -13.09 21.27 -5.12
CA LEU A 59 -12.30 20.05 -5.18
C LEU A 59 -12.85 19.06 -4.17
N LEU A 60 -13.55 18.04 -4.63
CA LEU A 60 -13.96 16.93 -3.79
C LEU A 60 -12.78 15.98 -3.58
N VAL A 61 -12.46 15.68 -2.33
CA VAL A 61 -11.43 14.73 -1.93
C VAL A 61 -12.05 13.58 -1.13
N VAL A 62 -11.57 12.37 -1.40
CA VAL A 62 -11.86 11.17 -0.62
C VAL A 62 -10.56 10.73 0.02
N TYR A 63 -10.48 10.74 1.34
CA TYR A 63 -9.25 10.40 2.06
C TYR A 63 -9.46 9.42 3.20
N SER A 64 -8.42 8.66 3.49
CA SER A 64 -8.40 7.63 4.53
C SER A 64 -8.23 8.27 5.91
N GLN A 65 -9.11 7.89 6.84
CA GLN A 65 -9.02 8.29 8.25
C GLN A 65 -9.46 7.14 9.14
N LYS A 66 -8.50 6.56 9.89
CA LYS A 66 -8.73 5.37 10.74
C LYS A 66 -9.41 4.25 9.93
N ASP A 67 -10.62 3.85 10.31
CA ASP A 67 -11.40 2.78 9.68
C ASP A 67 -12.36 3.26 8.58
N ASN A 68 -12.35 4.56 8.27
CA ASN A 68 -13.26 5.19 7.32
C ASN A 68 -12.52 5.87 6.16
N TYR A 69 -13.26 6.07 5.08
CA TYR A 69 -13.01 7.15 4.14
C TYR A 69 -13.89 8.34 4.48
N VAL A 70 -13.31 9.52 4.39
CA VAL A 70 -13.95 10.80 4.57
C VAL A 70 -14.08 11.48 3.22
N PHE A 71 -15.29 11.96 2.91
CA PHE A 71 -15.60 12.74 1.72
C PHE A 71 -15.70 14.19 2.15
N ALA A 72 -14.95 15.06 1.50
CA ALA A 72 -14.90 16.49 1.80
C ALA A 72 -14.77 17.30 0.52
N ASP A 73 -15.33 18.51 0.51
CA ASP A 73 -15.06 19.51 -0.51
C ASP A 73 -14.04 20.53 -0.01
N ILE A 74 -13.28 21.07 -0.97
CA ILE A 74 -12.33 22.14 -0.76
C ILE A 74 -12.59 23.21 -1.80
N ASN A 75 -12.93 24.42 -1.36
CA ASN A 75 -13.00 25.54 -2.30
C ASN A 75 -11.58 25.94 -2.73
N THR A 76 -11.30 25.91 -4.02
CA THR A 76 -9.96 26.13 -4.58
C THR A 76 -9.48 27.58 -4.45
N LYS A 77 -10.39 28.53 -4.21
CA LYS A 77 -10.07 29.96 -4.06
C LYS A 77 -9.93 30.37 -2.60
N THR A 78 -10.89 29.99 -1.76
CA THR A 78 -10.90 30.39 -0.35
C THR A 78 -10.10 29.43 0.54
N GLY A 79 -9.89 28.18 0.08
CA GLY A 79 -9.30 27.12 0.89
C GLY A 79 -10.26 26.57 1.95
N GLU A 80 -11.54 26.96 1.90
CA GLU A 80 -12.57 26.45 2.80
C GLU A 80 -12.68 24.93 2.65
N PHE A 81 -12.65 24.21 3.77
CA PHE A 81 -12.67 22.75 3.83
C PHE A 81 -13.92 22.30 4.56
N ASN A 82 -14.78 21.54 3.88
CA ASN A 82 -16.05 21.09 4.42
C ASN A 82 -16.14 19.56 4.34
N GLN A 83 -16.28 18.92 5.51
CA GLN A 83 -16.52 17.49 5.55
C GLN A 83 -17.99 17.19 5.23
N MET A 84 -18.23 16.39 4.19
CA MET A 84 -19.57 16.08 3.69
C MET A 84 -20.17 14.86 4.40
N PHE A 85 -19.50 13.72 4.31
CA PHE A 85 -19.94 12.46 4.93
C PHE A 85 -18.78 11.46 5.02
N THR A 86 -19.02 10.33 5.69
CA THR A 86 -18.05 9.24 5.83
C THR A 86 -18.63 7.90 5.39
N ARG A 87 -17.73 6.96 5.06
CA ARG A 87 -18.06 5.55 4.79
C ARG A 87 -16.98 4.64 5.39
N PRO A 88 -17.36 3.47 5.94
CA PRO A 88 -16.38 2.44 6.30
C PRO A 88 -15.48 2.06 5.13
N LYS A 89 -14.19 1.80 5.38
CA LYS A 89 -13.23 1.47 4.30
C LYS A 89 -13.65 0.27 3.45
N ASN A 90 -14.21 -0.76 4.07
CA ASN A 90 -14.70 -1.95 3.36
C ASN A 90 -15.92 -1.68 2.45
N ALA A 91 -16.65 -0.57 2.68
CA ALA A 91 -17.77 -0.13 1.85
C ALA A 91 -17.34 0.70 0.64
N VAL A 92 -16.04 1.00 0.48
CA VAL A 92 -15.53 1.86 -0.60
C VAL A 92 -14.36 1.18 -1.31
N LYS A 93 -14.67 0.35 -2.30
CA LYS A 93 -13.69 -0.23 -3.21
C LYS A 93 -13.29 0.76 -4.30
N ASP A 94 -14.26 1.41 -4.94
CA ASP A 94 -14.04 2.44 -5.95
C ASP A 94 -15.05 3.60 -5.79
N VAL A 95 -14.70 4.78 -6.32
CA VAL A 95 -15.54 5.98 -6.31
C VAL A 95 -15.41 6.67 -7.66
N GLN A 96 -16.54 7.01 -8.28
CA GLN A 96 -16.59 7.75 -9.53
C GLN A 96 -17.56 8.93 -9.44
N MET A 97 -17.26 10.02 -10.13
CA MET A 97 -18.20 11.11 -10.33
C MET A 97 -19.17 10.74 -11.45
N SER A 98 -20.45 11.03 -11.27
CA SER A 98 -21.44 10.91 -12.34
C SER A 98 -21.11 11.89 -13.50
N PRO A 99 -21.44 11.56 -14.77
CA PRO A 99 -21.21 12.47 -15.90
C PRO A 99 -21.85 13.85 -15.75
N SER A 100 -22.97 13.93 -15.01
CA SER A 100 -23.69 15.16 -14.67
C SER A 100 -23.05 15.98 -13.54
N ASN A 101 -22.02 15.45 -12.86
CA ASN A 101 -21.36 16.06 -11.70
C ASN A 101 -22.30 16.38 -10.51
N ASP A 102 -23.41 15.67 -10.40
CA ASP A 102 -24.42 15.87 -9.35
C ASP A 102 -24.47 14.75 -8.30
N ALA A 103 -23.75 13.65 -8.56
CA ALA A 103 -23.68 12.50 -7.68
C ALA A 103 -22.32 11.78 -7.75
N LEU A 104 -21.96 11.11 -6.66
CA LEU A 104 -20.90 10.10 -6.62
C LEU A 104 -21.50 8.70 -6.76
N VAL A 105 -20.83 7.83 -7.49
CA VAL A 105 -21.12 6.40 -7.56
C VAL A 105 -20.03 5.66 -6.81
N ILE A 106 -20.39 5.04 -5.70
CA ILE A 106 -19.49 4.31 -4.82
C ILE A 106 -19.73 2.82 -5.00
N LEU A 107 -18.68 2.08 -5.33
CA LEU A 107 -18.70 0.63 -5.43
C LEU A 107 -18.08 0.02 -4.18
N GLY A 108 -18.79 -0.87 -3.49
CA GLY A 108 -18.23 -1.58 -2.35
C GLY A 108 -19.25 -2.47 -1.64
N ASN A 109 -18.76 -3.49 -0.93
CA ASN A 109 -19.59 -4.42 -0.15
C ASN A 109 -20.78 -5.03 -0.94
N GLY A 110 -20.59 -5.37 -2.22
CA GLY A 110 -21.66 -5.91 -3.08
C GLY A 110 -22.75 -4.91 -3.45
N MET A 111 -22.50 -3.61 -3.27
CA MET A 111 -23.44 -2.55 -3.58
C MET A 111 -22.84 -1.52 -4.53
N ILE A 112 -23.72 -0.90 -5.33
CA ILE A 112 -23.48 0.35 -6.05
C ILE A 112 -24.31 1.41 -5.32
N ASP A 113 -23.65 2.33 -4.63
CA ASP A 113 -24.26 3.44 -3.89
C ASP A 113 -24.15 4.74 -4.69
N LYS A 114 -25.29 5.25 -5.18
CA LYS A 114 -25.36 6.59 -5.77
C LYS A 114 -25.64 7.61 -4.66
N VAL A 115 -24.67 8.48 -4.38
CA VAL A 115 -24.79 9.55 -3.40
C VAL A 115 -24.97 10.89 -4.11
N THR A 116 -26.15 11.50 -4.00
CA THR A 116 -26.41 12.83 -4.55
C THR A 116 -25.63 13.89 -3.77
N LEU A 117 -24.85 14.73 -4.47
CA LEU A 117 -23.98 15.72 -3.83
C LEU A 117 -24.75 16.83 -3.12
N ALA A 118 -25.89 17.27 -3.67
CA ALA A 118 -26.66 18.39 -3.13
C ALA A 118 -27.20 18.15 -1.71
N ASN A 119 -27.44 16.90 -1.32
CA ASN A 119 -28.07 16.54 -0.04
C ASN A 119 -27.46 15.31 0.63
N HIS A 120 -26.38 14.78 0.07
CA HIS A 120 -25.66 13.58 0.52
C HIS A 120 -26.56 12.33 0.66
N LYS A 121 -27.70 12.31 -0.04
CA LYS A 121 -28.64 11.17 0.02
C LYS A 121 -28.08 10.00 -0.77
N SER A 122 -28.01 8.85 -0.09
CA SER A 122 -27.61 7.56 -0.66
C SER A 122 -28.82 6.85 -1.29
N ASP A 123 -28.62 6.30 -2.49
CA ASP A 123 -29.47 5.31 -3.14
C ASP A 123 -28.63 4.09 -3.51
N ALA A 124 -28.44 3.22 -2.52
CA ALA A 124 -27.67 1.99 -2.66
C ALA A 124 -28.52 0.87 -3.29
N LYS A 125 -27.96 0.23 -4.32
CA LYS A 125 -28.51 -0.99 -4.92
C LYS A 125 -27.54 -2.13 -4.70
N TYR A 126 -28.06 -3.22 -4.17
CA TYR A 126 -27.35 -4.50 -4.18
C TYR A 126 -27.18 -4.95 -5.63
N PHE A 127 -26.00 -5.46 -5.96
CA PHE A 127 -25.75 -6.09 -7.24
C PHE A 127 -25.08 -7.44 -7.00
N ASP A 128 -25.59 -8.46 -7.67
CA ASP A 128 -24.98 -9.77 -7.75
C ASP A 128 -24.93 -10.16 -9.22
N VAL A 129 -23.76 -10.59 -9.67
CA VAL A 129 -23.51 -10.97 -11.06
C VAL A 129 -22.82 -12.30 -11.04
N GLN A 130 -23.51 -13.30 -11.57
CA GLN A 130 -22.92 -14.60 -11.87
C GLN A 130 -22.45 -14.56 -13.33
N ALA A 131 -21.18 -14.89 -13.54
CA ALA A 131 -20.59 -14.99 -14.86
C ALA A 131 -19.87 -16.32 -14.99
N GLU A 132 -20.05 -16.97 -16.14
CA GLU A 132 -19.28 -18.16 -16.50
C GLU A 132 -17.97 -17.73 -17.16
N PHE A 133 -16.85 -18.21 -16.62
CA PHE A 133 -15.53 -17.90 -17.15
C PHE A 133 -14.98 -19.10 -17.90
N ASN A 134 -14.58 -18.87 -19.16
CA ASN A 134 -13.79 -19.84 -19.90
C ASN A 134 -12.33 -19.39 -19.87
N PHE A 135 -11.52 -20.07 -19.05
CA PHE A 135 -10.11 -19.75 -18.86
C PHE A 135 -9.32 -19.63 -20.18
N GLY A 136 -9.52 -20.57 -21.11
CA GLY A 136 -8.82 -20.55 -22.40
C GLY A 136 -9.15 -19.31 -23.22
N LYS A 137 -10.44 -18.99 -23.38
CA LYS A 137 -10.88 -17.80 -24.11
C LYS A 137 -10.44 -16.49 -23.45
N GLU A 138 -10.49 -16.44 -22.11
CA GLU A 138 -10.07 -15.26 -21.35
C GLU A 138 -8.56 -15.05 -21.48
N ARG A 139 -7.76 -16.10 -21.31
CA ARG A 139 -6.31 -16.09 -21.51
C ARG A 139 -5.95 -15.59 -22.91
N ASP A 140 -6.60 -16.13 -23.95
CA ASP A 140 -6.36 -15.74 -25.34
C ASP A 140 -6.73 -14.26 -25.57
N TYR A 141 -7.83 -13.78 -24.97
CA TYR A 141 -8.20 -12.36 -25.01
C TYR A 141 -7.15 -11.47 -24.32
N ILE A 142 -6.72 -11.83 -23.11
CA ILE A 142 -5.74 -11.07 -22.33
C ILE A 142 -4.41 -11.02 -23.09
N PHE A 143 -3.95 -12.15 -23.63
CA PHE A 143 -2.72 -12.22 -24.42
C PHE A 143 -2.77 -11.25 -25.60
N ASN A 144 -3.83 -11.32 -26.41
CA ASN A 144 -4.02 -10.42 -27.55
C ASN A 144 -4.14 -8.95 -27.13
N HIS A 145 -4.77 -8.68 -25.99
CA HIS A 145 -4.87 -7.34 -25.44
C HIS A 145 -3.50 -6.80 -25.05
N VAL A 146 -2.70 -7.56 -24.30
CA VAL A 146 -1.33 -7.18 -23.90
C VAL A 146 -0.47 -6.96 -25.14
N TRP A 147 -0.44 -7.92 -26.07
CA TRP A 147 0.33 -7.81 -27.31
C TRP A 147 0.00 -6.54 -28.10
N ARG A 148 -1.30 -6.25 -28.32
CA ARG A 148 -1.74 -5.06 -29.05
C ARG A 148 -1.45 -3.76 -28.28
N MET A 149 -1.69 -3.75 -26.97
CA MET A 149 -1.50 -2.55 -26.15
C MET A 149 -0.03 -2.18 -26.04
N THR A 150 0.86 -3.17 -25.88
CA THR A 150 2.30 -2.95 -25.89
C THR A 150 2.74 -2.39 -27.23
N LYS A 151 2.33 -2.98 -28.36
CA LYS A 151 2.65 -2.46 -29.70
C LYS A 151 2.26 -1.00 -29.88
N ASN A 152 1.09 -0.61 -29.37
CA ASN A 152 0.51 0.72 -29.62
C ASN A 152 0.90 1.77 -28.58
N ARG A 153 1.31 1.38 -27.37
CA ARG A 153 1.51 2.29 -26.24
C ARG A 153 2.89 2.20 -25.58
N PHE A 154 3.77 1.31 -26.04
CA PHE A 154 5.15 1.32 -25.58
C PHE A 154 5.80 2.66 -25.92
N TYR A 155 6.64 3.17 -25.02
CA TYR A 155 7.17 4.54 -25.13
C TYR A 155 8.07 4.71 -26.36
N ASP A 156 8.82 3.65 -26.72
CA ASP A 156 9.57 3.59 -27.95
C ASP A 156 8.72 2.94 -29.04
N LYS A 157 8.37 3.72 -30.06
CA LYS A 157 7.57 3.24 -31.20
C LYS A 157 8.26 2.12 -31.98
N ALA A 158 9.59 2.04 -31.91
CA ALA A 158 10.37 0.98 -32.55
C ALA A 158 10.48 -0.29 -31.70
N LEU A 159 9.93 -0.31 -30.47
CA LEU A 159 9.99 -1.46 -29.55
C LEU A 159 11.43 -1.95 -29.33
N HIS A 160 12.39 -1.01 -29.24
CA HIS A 160 13.83 -1.28 -29.18
C HIS A 160 14.38 -2.13 -30.35
N GLY A 161 13.71 -2.13 -31.50
CA GLY A 161 14.09 -2.92 -32.68
C GLY A 161 13.65 -4.38 -32.62
N VAL A 162 12.85 -4.77 -31.64
CA VAL A 162 12.31 -6.13 -31.50
C VAL A 162 11.17 -6.35 -32.50
N ASP A 163 11.18 -7.50 -33.19
CA ASP A 163 10.06 -7.93 -34.04
C ASP A 163 8.91 -8.44 -33.16
N TRP A 164 8.09 -7.50 -32.71
CA TRP A 164 6.99 -7.76 -31.80
C TRP A 164 5.87 -8.59 -32.41
N ASP A 165 5.70 -8.54 -33.73
CA ASP A 165 4.70 -9.35 -34.43
C ASP A 165 5.16 -10.81 -34.46
N ALA A 166 6.43 -11.07 -34.73
CA ALA A 166 7.01 -12.41 -34.65
C ALA A 166 6.98 -12.98 -33.22
N LEU A 167 7.28 -12.16 -32.19
CA LEU A 167 7.18 -12.61 -30.80
C LEU A 167 5.76 -12.98 -30.41
N GLY A 168 4.75 -12.15 -30.74
CA GLY A 168 3.35 -12.48 -30.48
C GLY A 168 2.94 -13.83 -31.11
N GLN A 169 3.38 -14.09 -32.34
CA GLN A 169 3.15 -15.38 -33.01
C GLN A 169 3.92 -16.55 -32.38
N SER A 170 5.13 -16.33 -31.86
CA SER A 170 5.90 -17.35 -31.17
C SER A 170 5.25 -17.73 -29.85
N TYR A 171 4.95 -16.75 -29.00
CA TYR A 171 4.42 -16.98 -27.66
C TYR A 171 2.98 -17.47 -27.65
N SER A 172 2.15 -17.07 -28.62
CA SER A 172 0.77 -17.55 -28.74
C SER A 172 0.66 -19.07 -28.89
N ARG A 173 1.71 -19.74 -29.41
CA ARG A 173 1.73 -21.22 -29.57
C ARG A 173 1.72 -21.96 -28.25
N TYR A 174 2.18 -21.34 -27.17
CA TYR A 174 2.20 -21.94 -25.84
C TYR A 174 0.86 -21.82 -25.11
N LEU A 175 -0.03 -20.92 -25.57
CA LEU A 175 -1.32 -20.68 -24.93
C LEU A 175 -2.09 -21.98 -24.66
N PRO A 176 -2.28 -22.92 -25.60
CA PRO A 176 -3.05 -24.15 -25.35
C PRO A 176 -2.52 -25.02 -24.21
N SER A 177 -1.22 -24.94 -23.90
CA SER A 177 -0.55 -25.72 -22.86
C SER A 177 -0.58 -25.08 -21.48
N ILE A 178 -1.03 -23.82 -21.39
CA ILE A 178 -1.13 -23.08 -20.13
C ILE A 178 -2.48 -23.38 -19.49
N HIS A 179 -2.46 -23.82 -18.23
CA HIS A 179 -3.67 -24.24 -17.50
C HIS A 179 -3.94 -23.43 -16.23
N THR A 180 -3.02 -22.53 -15.84
CA THR A 180 -3.17 -21.69 -14.65
C THR A 180 -2.77 -20.24 -14.92
N TYR A 181 -3.37 -19.28 -14.18
CA TYR A 181 -2.99 -17.87 -14.29
C TYR A 181 -1.53 -17.56 -13.87
N PRO A 182 -0.92 -18.24 -12.87
CA PRO A 182 0.51 -18.11 -12.60
C PRO A 182 1.39 -18.42 -13.81
N GLU A 183 1.19 -19.58 -14.45
CA GLU A 183 1.93 -19.97 -15.67
C GLU A 183 1.70 -18.96 -16.80
N PHE A 184 0.46 -18.46 -16.91
CA PHE A 184 0.15 -17.43 -17.89
C PHE A 184 0.88 -16.11 -17.63
N ALA A 185 0.93 -15.67 -16.37
CA ALA A 185 1.63 -14.45 -15.98
C ALA A 185 3.16 -14.57 -16.16
N GLU A 186 3.71 -15.76 -15.92
CA GLU A 186 5.12 -16.07 -16.18
C GLU A 186 5.43 -15.97 -17.69
N MET A 187 4.67 -16.69 -18.53
CA MET A 187 4.84 -16.61 -19.98
C MET A 187 4.68 -15.18 -20.54
N LEU A 188 3.68 -14.44 -20.05
CA LEU A 188 3.52 -13.03 -20.42
C LEU A 188 4.71 -12.18 -20.00
N SER A 189 5.29 -12.44 -18.83
CA SER A 189 6.49 -11.75 -18.34
C SER A 189 7.71 -12.04 -19.20
N GLU A 190 7.91 -13.29 -19.60
CA GLU A 190 8.96 -13.67 -20.55
C GLU A 190 8.79 -12.90 -21.87
N MET A 191 7.58 -12.88 -22.44
CA MET A 191 7.30 -12.19 -23.70
C MET A 191 7.59 -10.68 -23.63
N VAL A 192 7.14 -9.99 -22.59
CA VAL A 192 7.41 -8.54 -22.46
C VAL A 192 8.85 -8.26 -22.03
N GLY A 193 9.52 -9.23 -21.40
CA GLY A 193 10.93 -9.16 -21.03
C GLY A 193 11.87 -9.06 -22.23
N GLU A 194 11.49 -9.63 -23.37
CA GLU A 194 12.21 -9.52 -24.65
C GLU A 194 12.36 -8.06 -25.13
N LEU A 195 11.51 -7.14 -24.65
CA LEU A 195 11.66 -5.70 -24.94
C LEU A 195 12.83 -5.05 -24.21
N ASN A 196 13.48 -5.75 -23.27
CA ASN A 196 14.58 -5.24 -22.46
C ASN A 196 14.24 -3.90 -21.79
N ALA A 197 13.06 -3.85 -21.16
CA ALA A 197 12.51 -2.64 -20.57
C ALA A 197 12.10 -2.86 -19.11
N SER A 198 12.52 -1.95 -18.23
CA SER A 198 12.10 -1.98 -16.83
C SER A 198 10.58 -1.76 -16.70
N HIS A 199 9.98 -2.22 -15.60
CA HIS A 199 8.55 -2.06 -15.30
C HIS A 199 7.61 -2.70 -16.36
N THR A 200 8.13 -3.62 -17.15
CA THR A 200 7.33 -4.47 -18.04
C THR A 200 7.30 -5.87 -17.44
N GLY A 201 6.11 -6.35 -17.08
CA GLY A 201 5.95 -7.65 -16.44
C GLY A 201 4.49 -7.94 -16.13
N ALA A 202 4.15 -9.22 -16.01
CA ALA A 202 2.83 -9.68 -15.65
C ALA A 202 2.89 -10.44 -14.31
N ASN A 203 1.97 -10.14 -13.41
CA ASN A 203 1.91 -10.78 -12.10
C ASN A 203 0.50 -11.31 -11.86
N TYR A 204 0.41 -12.52 -11.33
CA TYR A 204 -0.85 -13.06 -10.83
C TYR A 204 -0.90 -12.97 -9.31
N PHE A 205 -1.82 -12.14 -8.82
CA PHE A 205 -2.20 -12.10 -7.42
C PHE A 205 -3.49 -12.88 -7.25
N GLY A 206 -3.38 -14.18 -6.97
CA GLY A 206 -4.56 -14.98 -6.64
C GLY A 206 -5.35 -14.35 -5.49
N ALA A 207 -6.68 -14.27 -5.65
CA ALA A 207 -7.55 -13.78 -4.60
C ALA A 207 -7.38 -14.67 -3.35
N GLY A 208 -7.04 -14.08 -2.21
CA GLY A 208 -7.16 -14.76 -0.91
C GLY A 208 -5.96 -15.56 -0.42
N ARG A 209 -4.71 -15.21 -0.76
CA ARG A 209 -3.60 -15.63 0.12
C ARG A 209 -3.62 -14.76 1.37
N ASN A 210 -4.37 -15.22 2.38
CA ASN A 210 -4.15 -14.88 3.78
C ASN A 210 -2.76 -15.43 4.17
N ARG A 211 -1.69 -14.85 3.61
CA ARG A 211 -0.32 -15.25 3.92
C ARG A 211 -0.15 -14.99 5.41
N GLU A 212 0.34 -15.99 6.14
CA GLU A 212 0.70 -15.79 7.55
C GLU A 212 1.63 -14.59 7.62
N LYS A 213 1.19 -13.54 8.32
CA LYS A 213 1.99 -12.33 8.47
C LYS A 213 2.86 -12.51 9.70
N VAL A 214 4.17 -12.46 9.54
CA VAL A 214 5.10 -12.53 10.67
C VAL A 214 5.33 -11.10 11.16
N ALA A 215 5.03 -10.84 12.43
CA ALA A 215 5.26 -9.53 13.03
C ALA A 215 6.77 -9.26 13.18
N SER A 216 7.17 -7.99 13.07
CA SER A 216 8.55 -7.57 13.34
C SER A 216 8.62 -6.89 14.70
N LEU A 217 9.63 -7.24 15.50
CA LEU A 217 9.91 -6.60 16.79
C LEU A 217 10.70 -5.29 16.63
N GLY A 218 11.23 -5.00 15.44
CA GLY A 218 12.17 -3.89 15.24
C GLY A 218 13.53 -4.12 15.90
N VAL A 219 14.07 -5.32 15.77
CA VAL A 219 15.40 -5.69 16.28
C VAL A 219 16.18 -6.45 15.22
N PHE A 220 17.51 -6.33 15.25
CA PHE A 220 18.42 -7.26 14.60
C PHE A 220 18.78 -8.37 15.58
N TYR A 221 18.81 -9.61 15.08
CA TYR A 221 19.18 -10.79 15.85
C TYR A 221 20.66 -11.11 15.66
N ASP A 222 21.29 -11.66 16.70
CA ASP A 222 22.64 -12.21 16.63
C ASP A 222 22.56 -13.69 16.25
N ASP A 223 22.68 -13.98 14.95
CA ASP A 223 22.60 -15.35 14.40
C ASP A 223 23.77 -16.25 14.84
N THR A 224 24.83 -15.69 15.44
CA THR A 224 25.96 -16.47 15.95
C THR A 224 25.71 -17.01 17.35
N TYR A 225 24.70 -16.52 18.05
CA TYR A 225 24.37 -16.95 19.41
C TYR A 225 23.75 -18.36 19.43
N GLN A 226 24.38 -19.27 20.18
CA GLN A 226 23.99 -20.68 20.29
C GLN A 226 23.37 -21.04 21.65
N GLY A 227 23.08 -20.05 22.49
CA GLY A 227 22.46 -20.28 23.80
C GLY A 227 20.95 -20.43 23.71
N GLU A 228 20.28 -20.53 24.86
CA GLU A 228 18.81 -20.55 24.90
C GLU A 228 18.22 -19.18 24.54
N GLY A 229 17.14 -19.19 23.77
CA GLY A 229 16.47 -17.98 23.30
C GLY A 229 17.20 -17.31 22.13
N ILE A 230 16.79 -16.08 21.84
CA ILE A 230 17.24 -15.32 20.67
C ILE A 230 17.87 -14.03 21.16
N LYS A 231 19.16 -13.86 20.88
CA LYS A 231 19.90 -12.68 21.30
C LYS A 231 19.65 -11.52 20.33
N ILE A 232 19.37 -10.36 20.88
CA ILE A 232 19.24 -9.10 20.14
C ILE A 232 20.65 -8.58 19.91
N ASP A 233 21.06 -8.43 18.65
CA ASP A 233 22.27 -7.71 18.29
C ASP A 233 22.04 -6.20 18.48
N LYS A 234 20.95 -5.70 17.88
CA LYS A 234 20.63 -4.27 17.88
C LYS A 234 19.14 -4.00 17.98
N LEU A 235 18.75 -3.13 18.89
CA LEU A 235 17.40 -2.57 18.98
C LEU A 235 17.28 -1.35 18.06
N LEU A 236 16.25 -1.32 17.21
CA LEU A 236 15.99 -0.16 16.35
C LEU A 236 15.31 0.97 17.14
N PRO A 237 15.86 2.20 17.12
CA PRO A 237 15.21 3.35 17.73
C PRO A 237 13.81 3.58 17.14
N ASN A 238 12.83 3.86 18.00
CA ASN A 238 11.40 4.01 17.65
C ASN A 238 10.76 2.76 17.00
N GLY A 239 11.41 1.59 17.09
CA GLY A 239 10.85 0.32 16.66
C GLY A 239 9.84 -0.25 17.68
N PRO A 240 9.06 -1.28 17.33
CA PRO A 240 8.03 -1.84 18.21
C PRO A 240 8.53 -2.25 19.60
N ALA A 241 9.73 -2.84 19.71
CA ALA A 241 10.34 -3.23 20.99
C ALA A 241 11.04 -2.09 21.75
N ASP A 242 11.21 -0.90 21.15
CA ASP A 242 11.84 0.28 21.76
C ASP A 242 10.82 1.09 22.57
N LEU A 243 10.34 0.46 23.65
CA LEU A 243 9.31 1.04 24.49
C LEU A 243 9.89 1.83 25.67
N PRO A 244 9.24 2.94 26.07
CA PRO A 244 9.61 3.66 27.28
C PRO A 244 9.62 2.74 28.50
N ASN A 245 10.71 2.78 29.28
CA ASN A 245 10.92 1.93 30.47
C ASN A 245 10.99 0.42 30.20
N SER A 246 11.23 0.01 28.95
CA SER A 246 11.52 -1.38 28.60
C SER A 246 12.89 -1.82 29.13
N LEU A 247 12.99 -3.09 29.52
CA LEU A 247 14.28 -3.73 29.85
C LEU A 247 15.00 -4.25 28.60
N ILE A 248 14.34 -4.18 27.43
CA ILE A 248 14.88 -4.63 26.15
C ILE A 248 15.96 -3.64 25.70
N SER A 249 17.13 -4.17 25.35
CA SER A 249 18.26 -3.40 24.82
C SER A 249 19.18 -4.29 24.01
N ASP A 250 20.13 -3.70 23.28
CA ASP A 250 21.22 -4.40 22.62
C ASP A 250 21.84 -5.46 23.54
N GLY A 251 22.01 -6.68 23.03
CA GLY A 251 22.52 -7.83 23.77
C GLY A 251 21.53 -8.55 24.70
N SER A 252 20.29 -8.08 24.84
CA SER A 252 19.25 -8.82 25.59
C SER A 252 18.86 -10.12 24.89
N ILE A 253 18.45 -11.13 25.65
CA ILE A 253 18.04 -12.43 25.10
C ILE A 253 16.54 -12.62 25.29
N ILE A 254 15.81 -12.79 24.20
CA ILE A 254 14.39 -13.14 24.19
C ILE A 254 14.25 -14.64 24.43
N THR A 255 13.55 -15.02 25.50
CA THR A 255 13.40 -16.43 25.90
C THR A 255 12.00 -16.97 25.66
N ALA A 256 10.99 -16.11 25.58
CA ALA A 256 9.61 -16.50 25.28
C ALA A 256 8.81 -15.39 24.61
N VAL A 257 7.81 -15.79 23.81
CA VAL A 257 6.80 -14.91 23.20
C VAL A 257 5.42 -15.39 23.65
N ASN A 258 4.60 -14.49 24.21
CA ASN A 258 3.30 -14.80 24.81
C ASN A 258 3.33 -16.00 25.78
N GLY A 259 4.40 -16.10 26.57
CA GLY A 259 4.61 -17.19 27.53
C GLY A 259 5.07 -18.52 26.92
N LYS A 260 5.21 -18.63 25.59
CA LYS A 260 5.77 -19.81 24.93
C LYS A 260 7.28 -19.66 24.81
N THR A 261 8.01 -20.53 25.51
CA THR A 261 9.47 -20.59 25.46
C THR A 261 9.96 -20.89 24.04
N ILE A 262 10.97 -20.14 23.61
CA ILE A 262 11.70 -20.40 22.36
C ILE A 262 12.72 -21.50 22.66
N ALA A 263 12.58 -22.65 22.02
CA ALA A 263 13.53 -23.74 22.18
C ALA A 263 14.87 -23.39 21.53
N LYS A 264 15.96 -23.96 22.05
CA LYS A 264 17.35 -23.66 21.66
C LYS A 264 17.63 -23.83 20.15
N ASP A 265 16.90 -24.71 19.48
CA ASP A 265 17.03 -25.04 18.07
C ASP A 265 15.94 -24.39 17.19
N LYS A 266 15.17 -23.44 17.72
CA LYS A 266 14.04 -22.81 17.03
C LYS A 266 14.25 -21.33 16.82
N ASP A 267 13.86 -20.89 15.63
CA ASP A 267 13.76 -19.49 15.26
C ASP A 267 12.59 -18.81 16.00
N ILE A 268 12.64 -17.48 16.12
CA ILE A 268 11.59 -16.65 16.69
C ILE A 268 10.39 -16.50 15.75
N TYR A 269 10.57 -16.54 14.43
CA TYR A 269 9.51 -16.20 13.47
C TYR A 269 8.20 -17.01 13.62
N PRO A 270 8.22 -18.33 13.89
CA PRO A 270 7.00 -19.10 14.13
C PRO A 270 6.16 -18.57 15.31
N TYR A 271 6.83 -17.97 16.30
CA TYR A 271 6.19 -17.41 17.48
C TYR A 271 5.62 -16.01 17.24
N LEU A 272 6.02 -15.33 16.16
CA LEU A 272 5.58 -13.99 15.76
C LEU A 272 4.48 -14.00 14.68
N ARG A 273 3.99 -15.19 14.30
CA ARG A 273 2.94 -15.32 13.28
C ARG A 273 1.62 -14.69 13.73
N ASN A 274 1.04 -13.91 12.84
CA ASN A 274 -0.24 -13.22 12.97
C ASN A 274 -0.33 -12.34 14.22
N LEU A 275 0.79 -11.77 14.65
CA LEU A 275 0.88 -10.83 15.78
C LEU A 275 0.99 -9.36 15.36
N GLU A 276 0.98 -9.05 14.06
CA GLU A 276 0.96 -7.66 13.55
C GLU A 276 -0.27 -6.91 14.10
N GLY A 277 -0.06 -5.73 14.69
CA GLY A 277 -1.12 -4.92 15.30
C GLY A 277 -1.63 -5.45 16.65
N LYS A 278 -1.04 -6.51 17.22
CA LYS A 278 -1.51 -7.18 18.44
C LYS A 278 -0.55 -6.99 19.61
N LEU A 279 -1.12 -6.75 20.78
CA LEU A 279 -0.37 -6.71 22.03
C LEU A 279 0.26 -8.09 22.31
N THR A 280 1.58 -8.11 22.41
CA THR A 280 2.41 -9.31 22.54
C THR A 280 3.33 -9.18 23.74
N THR A 281 3.51 -10.24 24.52
CA THR A 281 4.40 -10.24 25.68
C THR A 281 5.72 -10.92 25.35
N LEU A 282 6.85 -10.28 25.66
CA LEU A 282 8.17 -10.87 25.55
C LEU A 282 8.75 -11.13 26.93
N THR A 283 9.30 -12.32 27.13
CA THR A 283 10.13 -12.62 28.30
C THR A 283 11.59 -12.45 27.91
N VAL A 284 12.27 -11.52 28.57
CA VAL A 284 13.64 -11.13 28.20
C VAL A 284 14.60 -11.25 29.37
N LYS A 285 15.78 -11.78 29.08
CA LYS A 285 16.94 -11.71 29.96
C LYS A 285 17.74 -10.48 29.57
N ALA A 286 17.54 -9.40 30.33
CA ALA A 286 18.26 -8.16 30.13
C ALA A 286 19.74 -8.29 30.55
N LEU A 287 20.63 -7.60 29.86
CA LEU A 287 22.00 -7.42 30.35
C LEU A 287 21.97 -6.50 31.57
N ILE A 288 22.57 -6.94 32.67
CA ILE A 288 22.72 -6.11 33.87
C ILE A 288 23.58 -4.90 33.48
N ARG A 289 23.00 -3.70 33.48
CA ARG A 289 23.78 -2.46 33.41
C ARG A 289 24.55 -2.29 34.71
N ILE A 290 25.79 -2.76 34.75
CA ILE A 290 26.70 -2.52 35.87
C ILE A 290 27.09 -1.03 35.84
N LYS A 291 26.50 -0.22 36.71
CA LYS A 291 27.02 1.12 36.99
C LYS A 291 28.23 0.98 37.92
N PRO A 292 29.40 1.55 37.59
CA PRO A 292 30.52 1.57 38.52
C PRO A 292 30.16 2.44 39.74
N THR A 293 29.94 1.80 40.89
CA THR A 293 29.71 2.49 42.16
C THR A 293 31.06 2.73 42.84
N ARG A 294 31.45 4.01 42.97
CA ARG A 294 32.61 4.38 43.80
C ARG A 294 32.14 4.48 45.26
N PHE A 295 32.73 3.68 46.14
CA PHE A 295 32.54 3.78 47.58
C PHE A 295 33.91 3.97 48.27
N ARG A 296 33.92 4.66 49.40
CA ARG A 296 35.12 4.87 50.21
C ARG A 296 35.24 3.68 51.17
N CYS A 297 36.25 2.84 51.00
CA CYS A 297 36.51 1.75 51.96
C CYS A 297 36.97 2.34 53.29
N SER A 298 36.29 2.00 54.39
CA SER A 298 36.82 2.13 55.75
C SER A 298 37.22 0.75 56.27
N GLN A 299 38.21 0.70 57.15
CA GLN A 299 38.51 -0.52 57.88
C GLN A 299 37.41 -0.75 58.91
N SER A 300 36.61 -1.81 58.71
CA SER A 300 35.84 -2.40 59.79
C SER A 300 35.67 -3.90 59.55
N THR A 301 36.11 -4.64 60.56
CA THR A 301 35.97 -6.07 60.76
C THR A 301 34.50 -6.51 60.73
N ASN A 302 34.24 -7.64 60.07
CA ASN A 302 32.95 -8.33 59.88
C ASN A 302 32.01 -7.77 58.79
N ILE A 303 32.12 -8.33 57.57
CA ILE A 303 31.05 -8.26 56.56
C ILE A 303 30.69 -9.69 56.14
N LYS A 304 29.44 -10.10 56.38
CA LYS A 304 28.84 -11.30 55.80
C LYS A 304 28.59 -11.09 54.30
N ARG A 305 28.94 -12.07 53.46
CA ARG A 305 28.79 -12.04 52.01
C ARG A 305 27.32 -11.83 51.59
N ALA A 306 27.07 -10.88 50.70
CA ALA A 306 25.81 -10.74 49.97
C ALA A 306 25.92 -11.42 48.59
N SER A 307 24.91 -12.20 48.23
CA SER A 307 24.80 -12.90 46.95
C SER A 307 24.20 -12.00 45.86
N PHE A 308 24.71 -12.10 44.64
CA PHE A 308 24.19 -11.38 43.46
C PHE A 308 22.93 -12.07 42.90
N LEU A 309 21.84 -11.31 42.73
CA LEU A 309 20.62 -11.74 42.03
C LEU A 309 20.67 -11.32 40.55
N THR A 310 20.28 -12.23 39.66
CA THR A 310 20.04 -11.96 38.23
C THR A 310 18.59 -11.51 38.05
N ALA A 311 18.34 -10.38 37.38
CA ALA A 311 16.99 -9.87 37.14
C ALA A 311 16.37 -10.49 35.88
N ILE A 312 15.29 -11.24 36.02
CA ILE A 312 14.43 -11.72 34.94
C ILE A 312 13.21 -10.80 34.88
N GLY A 313 12.88 -10.26 33.71
CA GLY A 313 11.77 -9.33 33.52
C GLY A 313 10.86 -9.72 32.36
N THR A 314 9.57 -9.45 32.50
CA THR A 314 8.55 -9.64 31.45
C THR A 314 8.09 -8.26 30.97
N THR A 315 8.12 -8.00 29.66
CA THR A 315 7.72 -6.71 29.08
C THR A 315 6.64 -6.92 28.03
N ARG A 316 5.61 -6.06 28.03
CA ARG A 316 4.55 -6.05 27.01
C ARG A 316 4.94 -5.12 25.87
N VAL A 317 4.75 -5.60 24.65
CA VAL A 317 5.09 -4.92 23.41
C VAL A 317 3.86 -4.81 22.52
N ASN A 318 3.65 -3.67 21.88
CA ASN A 318 2.62 -3.52 20.86
C ASN A 318 3.31 -3.64 19.49
N LEU A 319 2.95 -4.69 18.74
CA LEU A 319 3.50 -5.00 17.42
C LEU A 319 2.56 -4.54 16.31
#